data_AF-A0A7S0EGR1-F1
#
_entry.id   AF-A0A7S0EGR1-F1
#
_cell.length_a   1.000
_cell.length_b   1.000
_cell.length_c   1.000
_cell.angle_alpha   90.00
_cell.angle_beta   90.00
_cell.angle_gamma   90.00
#
_symmetry.space_group_name_H-M   'P 1'
#
loop_
_entity.id
_entity.type
_entity.pdbx_description
1 polymer ?
#
loop_
_entity_poly.entity_id
_entity_poly.type
_entity_poly.pdbx_seq_one_letter_code
_entity_poly.pdbx_strand_id
1 'polypeptide(L)'
;ENDPSLEVSLHKIDNDGNASSLGQVQIPLSDLGADLARERWFDLKSASFSPQGGEMTRRVCMSIQLVEGPRLNESFRTKLPKTFPDERTLMKLSEQGKGYVEVLLLGAQNVSSVEDGNDNRSNSNSNSNSNS
;
A
#
# COMPACT_ATOMS: atom_id res chain seq x y z
N GLU A 1 -24.23 -1.40 7.83
CA GLU A 1 -23.09 -1.95 8.62
C GLU A 1 -21.81 -1.37 8.03
N ASN A 2 -20.81 -1.10 8.86
CA ASN A 2 -19.50 -0.65 8.36
C ASN A 2 -18.84 -1.83 7.65
N ASP A 3 -18.51 -1.67 6.37
CA ASP A 3 -17.76 -2.67 5.62
C ASP A 3 -16.39 -2.89 6.30
N PRO A 4 -16.02 -4.12 6.69
CA PRO A 4 -14.74 -4.36 7.32
C PRO A 4 -13.59 -3.94 6.40
N SER A 5 -12.50 -3.44 6.99
CA SER A 5 -11.33 -2.97 6.26
C SER A 5 -10.03 -3.49 6.88
N LEU A 6 -9.06 -3.81 6.05
CA LEU A 6 -7.67 -4.03 6.44
C LEU A 6 -6.94 -2.69 6.51
N GLU A 7 -6.40 -2.35 7.68
CA GLU A 7 -5.50 -1.22 7.83
C GLU A 7 -4.04 -1.70 7.82
N VAL A 8 -3.22 -1.08 6.99
CA VAL A 8 -1.77 -1.32 6.92
C VAL A 8 -1.06 0.00 7.21
N SER A 9 -0.20 0.01 8.23
CA SER A 9 0.63 1.17 8.58
C SER A 9 2.11 0.86 8.42
N LEU A 10 2.85 1.81 7.87
CA LEU A 10 4.30 1.71 7.70
C LEU A 10 4.99 2.58 8.74
N HIS A 11 5.95 2.01 9.46
CA HIS A 11 6.72 2.71 10.49
C HIS A 11 8.21 2.65 10.20
N LYS A 12 8.92 3.75 10.43
CA LYS A 12 10.37 3.77 10.50
C LYS A 12 10.78 3.55 11.96
N ILE A 13 11.58 2.52 12.18
CA ILE A 13 12.19 2.23 13.49
C ILE A 13 13.57 2.89 13.53
N ASP A 14 13.84 3.67 14.56
CA ASP A 14 15.17 4.25 14.80
C ASP A 14 16.11 3.27 15.53
N ASN A 15 17.35 3.69 15.78
CA ASN A 15 18.36 2.86 16.45
C ASN A 15 18.00 2.54 17.91
N ASP A 16 17.12 3.34 18.52
CA ASP A 16 16.67 3.18 19.89
C ASP A 16 15.40 2.31 19.96
N GLY A 17 14.89 1.86 18.81
CA GLY A 17 13.68 1.03 18.71
C GLY A 17 12.37 1.82 18.67
N ASN A 18 12.41 3.15 18.62
CA ASN A 18 11.20 3.97 18.54
C ASN A 18 10.63 3.94 17.12
N ALA A 19 9.31 3.80 17.03
CA ALA A 19 8.58 3.80 15.78
C ALA A 19 8.05 5.20 15.43
N SER A 20 8.28 5.63 14.20
CA SER A 20 7.68 6.84 13.63
C SER A 20 6.83 6.47 12.42
N SER A 21 5.56 6.88 12.42
CA SER A 21 4.62 6.56 11.33
C SER A 21 5.04 7.27 10.05
N LEU A 22 5.20 6.49 8.98
CA LEU A 22 5.47 6.97 7.63
C LEU A 22 4.19 7.14 6.81
N GLY A 23 3.08 6.53 7.23
CA GLY A 23 1.78 6.60 6.59
C GLY A 23 0.99 5.30 6.72
N GLN A 24 -0.27 5.36 6.32
CA GLN A 24 -1.19 4.22 6.38
C GLN A 24 -2.08 4.13 5.15
N VAL A 25 -2.56 2.93 4.87
CA VAL A 25 -3.61 2.66 3.89
C VAL A 25 -4.70 1.83 4.53
N GLN A 26 -5.94 2.15 4.18
CA GLN A 26 -7.13 1.40 4.57
C GLN A 26 -7.73 0.77 3.32
N ILE A 27 -7.93 -0.54 3.35
CA ILE A 27 -8.37 -1.34 2.21
C ILE A 27 -9.68 -2.03 2.60
N PRO A 28 -10.82 -1.67 2.02
CA PRO A 28 -12.07 -2.39 2.22
C PRO A 28 -11.90 -3.86 1.86
N LEU A 29 -12.41 -4.78 2.68
CA LEU A 29 -12.31 -6.22 2.37
C LEU A 29 -13.13 -6.57 1.12
N SER A 30 -14.16 -5.79 0.80
CA SER A 30 -14.92 -5.90 -0.46
C SER A 30 -14.07 -5.66 -1.72
N ASP A 31 -12.99 -4.87 -1.64
CA ASP A 31 -12.06 -4.62 -2.76
C ASP A 31 -11.07 -5.79 -2.99
N LEU A 32 -10.99 -6.69 -2.00
CA LEU A 32 -10.18 -7.91 -1.99
C LEU A 32 -11.01 -9.09 -2.52
N GLY A 33 -11.52 -8.97 -3.74
CA GLY A 33 -12.32 -10.03 -4.38
C GLY A 33 -11.67 -11.42 -4.27
N ALA A 34 -12.50 -12.42 -4.01
CA ALA A 34 -12.17 -13.70 -3.36
C ALA A 34 -11.17 -14.65 -4.06
N ASP A 35 -10.60 -14.32 -5.22
CA ASP A 35 -10.08 -15.37 -6.11
C ASP A 35 -8.65 -15.26 -6.62
N LEU A 36 -7.97 -14.12 -6.54
CA LEU A 36 -6.57 -14.04 -6.99
C LEU A 36 -5.78 -13.05 -6.14
N ALA A 37 -4.69 -13.55 -5.54
CA ALA A 37 -3.64 -12.72 -4.97
C ALA A 37 -3.13 -11.77 -6.08
N ARG A 38 -3.55 -10.51 -6.03
CA ARG A 38 -3.15 -9.49 -7.00
C ARG A 38 -2.17 -8.55 -6.33
N GLU A 39 -0.99 -8.48 -6.91
CA GLU A 39 -0.04 -7.41 -6.64
C GLU A 39 -0.70 -6.06 -6.97
N ARG A 40 -0.75 -5.16 -6.00
CA ARG A 40 -1.29 -3.81 -6.15
C ARG A 40 -0.40 -2.80 -5.42
N TRP A 41 -0.24 -1.64 -6.04
CA TRP A 41 0.37 -0.47 -5.42
C TRP A 41 -0.67 0.34 -4.66
N PHE A 42 -0.34 0.72 -3.44
CA PHE A 42 -1.19 1.50 -2.55
C PHE A 42 -0.50 2.80 -2.17
N ASP A 43 -1.20 3.92 -2.36
CA ASP A 43 -0.78 5.22 -1.86
C ASP A 43 -1.00 5.28 -0.35
N LEU A 44 0.08 5.54 0.40
CA LEU A 44 0.03 5.76 1.83
C LEU A 44 -0.45 7.17 2.12
N LYS A 45 -1.52 7.29 2.89
CA LYS A 45 -1.94 8.57 3.47
C LYS A 45 -0.91 8.94 4.54
N SER A 46 -0.19 10.04 4.31
CA SER A 46 0.79 10.61 5.22
C SER A 46 0.10 11.07 6.49
N ALA A 47 0.62 10.68 7.66
CA ALA A 47 0.12 11.15 8.95
C ALA A 47 0.66 12.56 9.30
N SER A 48 1.81 12.97 8.74
CA SER A 48 2.49 14.23 9.13
C SER A 48 3.89 14.34 8.50
N PHE A 49 3.96 14.43 7.17
CA PHE A 49 5.15 14.99 6.51
C PHE A 49 4.72 16.22 5.71
N SER A 50 5.09 17.40 6.19
CA SER A 50 5.24 18.60 5.38
C SER A 50 6.74 18.74 5.11
N PRO A 51 7.26 18.20 3.99
CA PRO A 51 8.60 18.57 3.58
C PRO A 51 8.51 20.02 3.11
N GLN A 52 9.33 20.89 3.69
CA GLN A 52 9.66 22.16 3.06
C GLN A 52 10.31 21.83 1.71
N GLY A 53 9.51 21.67 0.64
CA GLY A 53 9.99 21.34 -0.70
C GLY A 53 9.27 20.22 -1.48
N GLY A 54 7.95 20.05 -1.31
CA GLY A 54 7.11 19.25 -2.23
C GLY A 54 6.39 18.07 -1.57
N GLU A 55 5.22 17.68 -2.10
CA GLU A 55 4.48 16.51 -1.64
C GLU A 55 5.21 15.22 -2.04
N MET A 56 5.78 14.53 -1.06
CA MET A 56 6.25 13.15 -1.24
C MET A 56 5.13 12.17 -0.93
N THR A 57 4.61 11.50 -1.95
CA THR A 57 3.69 10.37 -1.78
C THR A 57 4.51 9.10 -1.58
N ARG A 58 4.23 8.34 -0.53
CA ARG A 58 4.84 7.01 -0.32
C ARG A 58 3.89 5.95 -0.84
N ARG A 59 4.42 4.98 -1.57
CA ARG A 59 3.67 3.85 -2.12
C ARG A 59 4.21 2.54 -1.57
N VAL A 60 3.32 1.60 -1.29
CA VAL A 60 3.69 0.21 -0.96
C VAL A 60 3.07 -0.74 -1.98
N CYS A 61 3.86 -1.72 -2.41
CA CYS A 61 3.38 -2.79 -3.27
C CYS A 61 3.06 -4.01 -2.39
N MET A 62 1.81 -4.46 -2.43
CA MET A 62 1.35 -5.60 -1.65
C MET A 62 0.60 -6.59 -2.51
N SER A 63 0.81 -7.88 -2.24
CA SER A 63 -0.09 -8.94 -2.68
C SER A 63 -0.98 -9.33 -1.50
N ILE A 64 -2.30 -9.26 -1.70
CA ILE A 64 -3.28 -9.54 -0.66
C ILE A 64 -4.21 -10.64 -1.14
N GLN A 65 -4.38 -11.68 -0.33
CA GLN A 65 -5.29 -12.79 -0.57
C GLN A 65 -6.24 -12.94 0.61
N LEU A 66 -7.54 -12.84 0.33
CA LEU A 66 -8.59 -13.19 1.28
C LEU A 66 -9.01 -14.64 1.01
N VAL A 67 -8.87 -15.50 2.02
CA VAL A 67 -9.37 -16.88 1.96
C VAL A 67 -10.48 -17.02 2.96
N GLU A 68 -11.72 -17.12 2.47
CA GLU A 68 -12.90 -17.27 3.32
C GLU A 68 -12.96 -18.68 3.94
N GLY A 69 -13.52 -18.79 5.14
CA GLY A 69 -13.63 -20.05 5.88
C GLY A 69 -14.29 -21.20 5.10
N PRO A 70 -15.40 -20.98 4.38
CA PRO A 70 -16.01 -22.01 3.54
C PRO A 70 -15.06 -22.56 2.47
N ARG A 71 -14.23 -21.71 1.86
CA ARG A 71 -13.24 -22.09 0.82
C ARG A 71 -12.00 -22.76 1.42
N LEU A 72 -11.70 -22.48 2.69
CA LEU A 72 -10.67 -23.20 3.45
C LEU A 72 -11.00 -24.69 3.53
N ASN A 73 -12.26 -25.01 3.85
CA ASN A 73 -12.76 -26.39 3.97
C ASN A 73 -12.63 -27.19 2.66
N GLU A 74 -12.82 -26.52 1.52
CA GLU A 74 -12.64 -27.13 0.19
C GLU A 74 -11.16 -27.36 -0.13
N SER A 75 -10.29 -26.39 0.20
CA SER A 75 -8.85 -26.47 -0.02
C SER A 75 -8.18 -27.60 0.79
N PHE A 76 -8.71 -27.92 1.98
CA PHE A 76 -8.31 -29.10 2.77
C PHE A 76 -8.56 -30.42 2.07
N ARG A 77 -9.61 -30.50 1.24
CA ARG A 77 -9.98 -31.72 0.53
C ARG A 77 -9.13 -32.00 -0.70
N THR A 78 -8.40 -31.00 -1.22
CA THR A 78 -7.77 -31.07 -2.56
C THR A 78 -6.24 -30.97 -2.59
N LYS A 79 -5.57 -31.08 -1.43
CA LYS A 79 -4.12 -30.86 -1.17
C LYS A 79 -3.80 -29.39 -0.87
N LEU A 80 -3.31 -29.14 0.33
CA LEU A 80 -2.86 -27.84 0.80
C LEU A 80 -1.60 -27.37 0.05
N PRO A 81 -1.51 -26.07 -0.29
CA PRO A 81 -0.22 -25.44 -0.59
C PRO A 81 0.71 -25.54 0.62
N LYS A 82 1.99 -25.83 0.41
CA LYS A 82 3.04 -25.81 1.45
C LYS A 82 3.47 -24.37 1.79
N THR A 83 2.53 -23.47 2.05
CA THR A 83 2.82 -22.07 2.39
C THR A 83 2.25 -21.72 3.75
N PHE A 84 2.80 -20.67 4.38
CA PHE A 84 2.23 -20.10 5.60
C PHE A 84 0.78 -19.64 5.34
N PRO A 85 -0.16 -19.82 6.28
CA PRO A 85 -0.05 -20.41 7.63
C PRO A 85 0.18 -21.93 7.65
N ASP A 86 0.77 -22.47 8.73
CA ASP A 86 0.97 -23.92 8.85
C ASP A 86 -0.36 -24.71 8.84
N GLU A 87 -0.28 -25.98 8.44
CA GLU A 87 -1.43 -26.88 8.28
C GLU A 87 -2.30 -26.99 9.54
N ARG A 88 -1.67 -26.99 10.73
CA ARG A 88 -2.39 -27.07 12.01
C ARG A 88 -3.24 -25.83 12.26
N THR A 89 -2.72 -24.65 11.91
CA THR A 89 -3.43 -23.38 12.06
C THR A 89 -4.59 -23.29 11.07
N LEU A 90 -4.35 -23.68 9.83
CA LEU A 90 -5.39 -23.74 8.82
C LEU A 90 -6.52 -24.71 9.25
N MET A 91 -6.19 -25.88 9.83
CA MET A 91 -7.20 -26.86 10.27
C MET A 91 -8.14 -26.26 11.32
N LYS A 92 -7.56 -25.57 12.31
CA LYS A 92 -8.34 -24.90 13.36
C LYS A 92 -9.24 -23.80 12.82
N LEU A 93 -8.78 -23.04 11.82
CA LEU A 93 -9.59 -22.00 11.18
C LEU A 93 -10.78 -22.62 10.42
N SER A 94 -10.52 -23.71 9.70
CA SER A 94 -11.53 -24.51 8.99
C SER A 94 -12.62 -25.03 9.93
N GLU A 95 -12.24 -25.67 11.03
CA GLU A 95 -13.17 -26.18 12.06
C GLU A 95 -14.05 -25.07 12.67
N GLN A 96 -13.53 -23.85 12.74
CA GLN A 96 -14.25 -22.68 13.25
C GLN A 96 -15.06 -21.94 12.18
N GLY A 97 -15.01 -22.38 10.92
CA GLY A 97 -15.62 -21.67 9.79
C GLY A 97 -15.00 -20.30 9.52
N LYS A 98 -13.76 -20.07 9.97
CA LYS A 98 -13.04 -18.80 9.84
C LYS A 98 -12.07 -18.85 8.66
N GLY A 99 -11.94 -17.71 8.00
CA GLY A 99 -10.96 -17.47 6.94
C GLY A 99 -9.66 -16.88 7.47
N TYR A 100 -8.76 -16.52 6.56
CA TYR A 100 -7.58 -15.70 6.84
C TYR A 100 -7.35 -14.67 5.73
N VAL A 101 -6.60 -13.62 6.06
CA VAL A 101 -6.06 -12.67 5.09
C VAL A 101 -4.55 -12.82 5.07
N GLU A 102 -3.99 -13.10 3.91
CA GLU A 102 -2.56 -13.11 3.67
C GLU A 102 -2.16 -11.78 3.04
N VAL A 103 -1.12 -11.15 3.60
CA VAL A 103 -0.55 -9.90 3.09
C VAL A 103 0.94 -10.11 2.91
N LEU A 104 1.41 -9.98 1.68
CA LEU A 104 2.83 -10.02 1.34
C LEU A 104 3.27 -8.64 0.87
N LEU A 105 4.23 -8.03 1.57
CA LEU A 105 4.87 -6.78 1.16
C LEU A 105 5.98 -7.10 0.14
N LEU A 106 5.84 -6.57 -1.07
CA LEU A 106 6.75 -6.81 -2.19
C LEU A 106 7.76 -5.69 -2.39
N GLY A 107 7.38 -4.46 -2.02
CA GLY A 107 8.27 -3.30 -2.14
C GLY A 107 7.65 -2.00 -1.62
N ALA A 108 8.47 -0.97 -1.53
CA ALA A 108 8.05 0.38 -1.19
C ALA A 108 8.80 1.40 -2.04
N GLN A 109 8.13 2.49 -2.42
CA GLN A 109 8.68 3.55 -3.26
C GLN A 109 8.30 4.92 -2.71
N ASN A 110 9.23 5.88 -2.78
CA ASN A 110 8.94 7.30 -2.59
C ASN A 110 8.71 7.93 -3.97
N VAL A 111 7.60 8.65 -4.13
CA VAL A 111 7.28 9.42 -5.34
C VAL A 111 7.30 10.90 -4.98
N SER A 112 8.21 11.65 -5.59
CA SER A 112 8.21 13.12 -5.50
C SER A 112 7.41 13.67 -6.67
N SER A 113 6.39 14.48 -6.40
CA SER A 113 5.85 15.38 -7.42
C SER A 113 6.84 16.53 -7.59
N VAL A 114 7.39 16.70 -8.79
CA VAL A 114 8.06 17.95 -9.17
C VAL A 114 6.93 18.87 -9.59
N GLU A 115 6.62 19.88 -8.79
CA GLU A 115 5.90 21.04 -9.32
C GLU A 115 6.82 21.65 -10.37
N ASP A 116 6.51 21.45 -11.65
CA ASP A 116 7.09 22.25 -12.72
C ASP A 116 6.67 23.70 -12.43
N GLY A 117 7.57 24.42 -11.75
CA GLY A 117 7.53 25.87 -11.66
C GLY A 117 7.54 26.40 -13.07
N ASN A 118 6.35 26.66 -13.60
CA ASN A 118 6.15 27.36 -14.86
C ASN A 118 6.53 28.82 -14.60
N ASP A 119 7.85 29.05 -14.44
CA ASP A 119 8.45 30.36 -14.45
C ASP A 119 8.18 30.93 -15.83
N ASN A 120 7.10 31.70 -15.90
CA ASN A 120 6.71 32.54 -17.00
C ASN A 120 7.85 33.54 -17.25
N ARG A 121 8.89 33.09 -17.94
CA ARG A 121 9.99 33.91 -18.44
C ARG A 121 9.39 34.91 -19.42
N SER A 122 8.96 36.03 -18.84
CA SER A 122 8.62 37.24 -19.57
C SER A 122 9.87 37.63 -20.34
N ASN A 123 9.88 37.29 -21.63
CA ASN A 123 10.95 37.62 -22.55
C ASN A 123 10.87 39.13 -22.81
N SER A 124 11.50 39.93 -21.95
CA SER A 124 11.71 41.36 -22.17
C SER A 124 12.69 41.51 -23.33
N ASN A 125 12.11 41.56 -24.52
CA ASN A 125 12.78 41.84 -25.77
C ASN A 125 13.24 43.31 -25.76
N SER A 126 14.45 43.56 -25.25
CA SER A 126 15.11 44.87 -25.27
C SER A 126 15.58 45.16 -26.69
N ASN A 127 14.70 45.79 -27.45
CA ASN A 127 14.94 46.29 -28.79
C ASN A 127 15.80 47.56 -28.69
N SER A 128 17.14 47.44 -28.63
CA SER A 128 18.04 48.60 -28.72
C SER A 128 18.28 48.95 -30.19
N ASN A 129 17.29 49.64 -30.75
CA ASN A 129 17.39 50.36 -32.01
C ASN A 129 18.06 51.72 -31.72
N SER A 130 19.28 51.95 -32.20
CA SER A 130 19.77 53.30 -32.45
C SER A 130 20.68 53.30 -33.68
N ASN A 131 20.06 53.76 -34.76
CA ASN A 131 20.66 54.16 -36.02
C ASN A 131 21.55 55.40 -35.84
N SER A 132 22.58 55.45 -36.69
CA SER A 132 23.14 56.64 -37.38
C SER A 132 23.90 57.69 -36.57
#